data_AF-U1GNG3-F1
#
_entry.id   AF-U1GNG3-F1
#
_cell.length_a   1.000
_cell.length_b   1.000
_cell.length_c   1.000
_cell.angle_alpha   90.00
_cell.angle_beta   90.00
_cell.angle_gamma   90.00
#
_symmetry.space_group_name_H-M   'P 1'
#
loop_
_entity.id
_entity.type
_entity.pdbx_description
1 polymer ?
#
loop_
_entity_poly.entity_id
_entity_poly.type
_entity_poly.pdbx_seq_one_letter_code
_entity_poly.pdbx_strand_id
1 'polypeptide(L)'
;MSSVWSLPWRVGSYSREDALLNEAASTDRIRGVGLPKMINVMAVYLQHVSAKDKIYARGERITPRTMTQQLLEQYEEEDKSGQAAVAFGSVGRGYLGWIGDVNSEEELDPVYLALLGLPVVGG
;
A
#
# COMPACT_ATOMS: atom_id res chain seq x y z
N MET A 1 -7.48 -15.72 -16.80
CA MET A 1 -7.24 -14.33 -17.29
C MET A 1 -5.84 -13.91 -16.87
N SER A 2 -4.90 -13.77 -17.81
CA SER A 2 -3.62 -13.10 -17.55
C SER A 2 -3.85 -11.58 -17.54
N SER A 3 -3.36 -10.88 -16.53
CA SER A 3 -3.41 -9.41 -16.52
C SER A 3 -2.47 -8.83 -17.57
N VAL A 4 -2.77 -7.63 -18.09
CA VAL A 4 -1.91 -6.92 -19.07
C VAL A 4 -0.46 -6.78 -18.58
N TRP A 5 -0.30 -6.66 -17.26
CA TRP A 5 0.99 -6.46 -16.60
C TRP A 5 1.62 -7.75 -16.06
N SER A 6 1.00 -8.91 -16.27
CA SER A 6 1.41 -10.21 -15.70
C SER A 6 1.56 -10.23 -14.16
N LEU A 7 1.01 -9.23 -13.48
CA LEU A 7 0.92 -9.17 -12.03
C LEU A 7 -0.40 -9.83 -11.57
N PRO A 8 -0.39 -10.65 -10.50
CA PRO A 8 -1.59 -11.30 -9.98
C PRO A 8 -2.56 -10.35 -9.28
N TRP A 9 -2.24 -9.05 -9.23
CA TRP A 9 -2.94 -8.02 -8.48
C TRP A 9 -4.44 -8.00 -8.83
N ARG A 10 -5.24 -7.78 -7.79
CA ARG A 10 -6.70 -7.58 -7.88
C ARG A 10 -7.10 -6.41 -7.00
N VAL A 11 -8.18 -5.71 -7.39
CA VAL A 11 -8.81 -4.73 -6.51
C VAL A 11 -9.25 -5.44 -5.24
N GLY A 12 -8.92 -4.85 -4.11
CA GLY A 12 -9.33 -5.29 -2.79
C GLY A 12 -10.30 -4.32 -2.15
N SER A 13 -10.22 -4.24 -0.81
CA SER A 13 -11.11 -3.42 -0.01
C SER A 13 -10.88 -1.91 -0.21
N TYR A 14 -11.90 -1.13 0.11
CA TYR A 14 -11.82 0.33 0.15
C TYR A 14 -12.12 0.81 1.58
N SER A 15 -11.10 1.30 2.29
CA SER A 15 -11.23 1.72 3.68
C SER A 15 -10.11 2.67 4.11
N ARG A 16 -10.30 3.34 5.26
CA ARG A 16 -9.25 4.12 5.93
C ARG A 16 -8.64 3.30 7.05
N GLU A 17 -7.36 2.99 6.94
CA GLU A 17 -6.66 2.19 7.95
C GLU A 17 -5.17 2.53 8.05
N ASP A 18 -4.58 2.09 9.17
CA ASP A 18 -3.14 2.08 9.35
C ASP A 18 -2.49 1.02 8.41
N ALA A 19 -1.59 1.46 7.54
CA ALA A 19 -0.75 0.59 6.74
C ALA A 19 0.71 0.70 7.21
N LEU A 20 1.35 -0.45 7.40
CA LEU A 20 2.70 -0.55 7.91
C LEU A 20 3.69 -0.71 6.77
N LEU A 21 4.83 -0.04 6.91
CA LEU A 21 5.95 -0.16 5.98
C LEU A 21 6.53 -1.58 6.06
N ASN A 22 6.60 -2.24 4.93
CA ASN A 22 7.36 -3.46 4.76
C ASN A 22 8.81 -3.09 4.40
N GLU A 23 9.65 -2.94 5.42
CA GLU A 23 11.04 -2.51 5.25
C GLU A 23 11.82 -3.45 4.33
N ALA A 24 11.56 -4.77 4.39
CA ALA A 24 12.24 -5.79 3.58
C ALA A 24 11.92 -5.68 2.09
N ALA A 25 10.67 -5.32 1.73
CA ALA A 25 10.30 -5.07 0.32
C ALA A 25 10.84 -3.73 -0.19
N SER A 26 11.10 -2.79 0.72
CA SER A 26 11.48 -1.42 0.39
C SER A 26 12.98 -1.25 0.15
N THR A 27 13.83 -2.09 0.77
CA THR A 27 15.28 -1.85 0.86
C THR A 27 16.06 -2.00 -0.46
N ASP A 28 15.64 -2.91 -1.35
CA ASP A 28 16.39 -3.18 -2.59
C ASP A 28 16.05 -2.22 -3.73
N ARG A 29 14.82 -1.67 -3.73
CA ARG A 29 14.23 -0.98 -4.89
C ARG A 29 13.91 0.49 -4.64
N ILE A 30 13.71 0.86 -3.38
CA ILE A 30 13.48 2.24 -2.92
C ILE A 30 14.65 2.61 -2.02
N ARG A 31 15.71 3.18 -2.60
CA ARG A 31 16.94 3.50 -1.85
C ARG A 31 16.93 4.94 -1.36
N GLY A 32 17.37 5.14 -0.12
CA GLY A 32 17.68 6.47 0.42
C GLY A 32 16.47 7.30 0.85
N VAL A 33 15.28 6.70 0.95
CA VAL A 33 14.07 7.42 1.36
C VAL A 33 13.71 7.03 2.79
N GLY A 34 13.61 8.03 3.68
CA GLY A 34 13.03 7.87 5.02
C GLY A 34 11.52 7.73 4.91
N LEU A 35 11.03 6.58 4.46
CA LEU A 35 9.60 6.30 4.37
C LEU A 35 9.00 6.22 5.79
N PRO A 36 7.80 6.80 6.02
CA PRO A 36 7.10 6.65 7.29
C PRO A 36 6.90 5.17 7.64
N LYS A 37 7.14 4.78 8.89
CA LYS A 37 6.94 3.38 9.32
C LYS A 37 5.48 2.94 9.25
N MET A 38 4.56 3.90 9.31
CA MET A 38 3.14 3.72 9.26
C MET A 38 2.50 4.95 8.62
N ILE A 39 1.44 4.70 7.86
CA ILE A 39 0.59 5.71 7.23
C ILE A 39 -0.86 5.41 7.60
N ASN A 40 -1.71 6.43 7.73
CA ASN A 40 -3.15 6.30 7.90
C ASN A 40 -3.86 6.84 6.66
N VAL A 41 -4.22 5.94 5.74
CA VAL A 41 -4.66 6.32 4.40
C VAL A 41 -6.06 5.79 4.10
N MET A 42 -6.89 6.62 3.44
CA MET A 42 -8.10 6.14 2.77
C MET A 42 -7.69 5.59 1.41
N ALA A 43 -7.70 4.26 1.26
CA ALA A 43 -7.14 3.61 0.09
C ALA A 43 -8.07 2.57 -0.54
N VAL A 44 -7.96 2.42 -1.86
CA VAL A 44 -8.31 1.19 -2.57
C VAL A 44 -7.10 0.25 -2.50
N TYR A 45 -7.24 -0.82 -1.72
CA TYR A 45 -6.17 -1.77 -1.50
C TYR A 45 -6.05 -2.76 -2.66
N LEU A 46 -4.87 -3.39 -2.81
CA LEU A 46 -4.65 -4.50 -3.72
C LEU A 46 -4.57 -5.84 -2.98
N GLN A 47 -5.25 -6.83 -3.54
CA GLN A 47 -5.12 -8.24 -3.19
C GLN A 47 -4.09 -8.95 -4.08
N HIS A 48 -3.62 -10.11 -3.60
CA HIS A 48 -2.66 -10.99 -4.28
C HIS A 48 -1.32 -10.35 -4.65
N VAL A 49 -0.97 -9.21 -4.04
CA VAL A 49 0.38 -8.65 -4.16
C VAL A 49 1.36 -9.59 -3.46
N SER A 50 2.49 -9.90 -4.11
CA SER A 50 3.52 -10.74 -3.49
C SER A 50 4.18 -9.98 -2.32
N ALA A 51 4.61 -10.66 -1.26
CA ALA A 51 5.16 -9.98 -0.07
C ALA A 51 6.32 -9.03 -0.38
N LYS A 52 7.18 -9.38 -1.35
CA LYS A 52 8.31 -8.55 -1.81
C LYS A 52 7.91 -7.30 -2.61
N ASP A 53 6.66 -7.24 -3.09
CA ASP A 53 6.15 -6.12 -3.88
C ASP A 53 5.17 -5.27 -3.05
N LYS A 54 4.87 -5.62 -1.78
CA LYS A 54 4.08 -4.80 -0.86
C LYS A 54 4.99 -3.79 -0.19
N ILE A 55 4.83 -2.50 -0.48
CA ILE A 55 5.58 -1.43 0.21
C ILE A 55 4.87 -1.07 1.51
N TYR A 56 3.58 -0.80 1.43
CA TYR A 56 2.71 -0.64 2.60
C TYR A 56 1.63 -1.70 2.58
N ALA A 57 1.68 -2.58 3.57
CA ALA A 57 0.64 -3.58 3.79
C ALA A 57 -0.26 -3.13 4.92
N ARG A 58 -1.54 -3.49 4.85
CA ARG A 58 -2.46 -3.34 5.96
C ARG A 58 -1.86 -3.98 7.22
N GLY A 59 -1.66 -3.18 8.26
CA GLY A 59 -1.09 -3.64 9.52
C GLY A 59 -2.09 -4.40 10.37
N GLU A 60 -1.60 -5.19 11.32
CA GLU A 60 -2.43 -5.54 12.49
C GLU A 60 -2.69 -4.24 13.28
N ARG A 61 -3.97 -3.93 13.46
CA ARG A 61 -4.44 -2.58 13.79
C ARG A 61 -4.08 -2.15 15.21
N ILE A 62 -3.56 -0.92 15.36
CA ILE A 62 -3.22 -0.31 16.67
C ILE A 62 -4.33 0.66 17.13
N THR A 63 -5.05 1.31 16.21
CA THR A 63 -6.06 2.33 16.52
C THR A 63 -7.46 1.76 16.82
N PRO A 64 -8.21 2.21 17.85
CA PRO A 64 -9.60 1.81 18.09
C PRO A 64 -10.55 2.26 16.97
N ARG A 65 -11.61 1.48 16.72
CA ARG A 65 -12.58 1.74 15.65
C ARG A 65 -13.75 2.51 16.22
N THR A 66 -14.37 3.32 15.38
CA THR A 66 -15.71 3.81 15.68
C THR A 66 -16.72 2.65 15.61
N MET A 67 -17.82 2.76 16.35
CA MET A 67 -18.88 1.74 16.36
C MET A 67 -19.46 1.52 14.95
N THR A 68 -19.55 2.58 14.15
CA THR A 68 -19.97 2.51 12.74
C THR A 68 -19.01 1.67 11.89
N GLN A 69 -17.69 1.84 12.06
CA GLN A 69 -16.70 1.04 11.33
C GLN A 69 -16.74 -0.43 11.73
N GLN A 70 -16.90 -0.74 13.03
CA GLN A 70 -17.09 -2.13 13.48
C GLN A 70 -18.32 -2.79 12.86
N LEU A 71 -19.44 -2.06 12.81
CA LEU A 71 -20.69 -2.55 12.25
C LEU A 71 -20.65 -2.74 10.73
N LEU A 72 -19.80 -2.02 9.99
CA LEU A 72 -19.65 -2.22 8.55
C LEU A 72 -18.81 -3.47 8.25
N GLU A 73 -17.75 -3.71 9.03
CA GLU A 73 -16.85 -4.84 8.76
C GLU A 73 -17.41 -6.21 9.18
N GLN A 74 -18.34 -6.26 10.15
CA GLN A 74 -19.02 -7.53 10.46
C GLN A 74 -19.81 -8.09 9.27
N TYR A 75 -20.09 -7.26 8.26
CA TYR A 75 -20.78 -7.64 7.02
C TYR A 75 -19.83 -7.84 5.84
N GLU A 76 -18.52 -7.64 6.02
CA GLU A 76 -17.53 -7.90 4.98
C GLU A 76 -16.99 -9.32 5.13
N GLU A 77 -17.33 -10.19 4.18
CA GLU A 77 -16.84 -11.58 4.14
C GLU A 77 -15.40 -11.70 3.59
N GLU A 78 -14.85 -10.62 3.04
CA GLU A 78 -13.56 -10.68 2.34
C GLU A 78 -12.35 -10.70 3.28
N ASP A 79 -11.42 -11.61 3.01
CA ASP A 79 -10.12 -11.64 3.68
C ASP A 79 -9.32 -10.37 3.35
N LYS A 80 -9.21 -9.52 4.35
CA LYS A 80 -8.48 -8.26 4.32
C LYS A 80 -7.01 -8.41 4.70
N SER A 81 -6.60 -9.60 5.15
CA SER A 81 -5.26 -9.89 5.62
C SER A 81 -4.21 -9.59 4.55
N GLY A 82 -3.27 -8.72 4.90
CA GLY A 82 -2.11 -8.44 4.07
C GLY A 82 -2.42 -7.81 2.70
N GLN A 83 -3.59 -7.19 2.52
CA GLN A 83 -3.81 -6.35 1.33
C GLN A 83 -2.85 -5.15 1.33
N ALA A 84 -2.45 -4.68 0.15
CA ALA A 84 -1.46 -3.62 0.01
C ALA A 84 -2.12 -2.26 -0.26
N ALA A 85 -1.82 -1.26 0.58
CA ALA A 85 -2.16 0.13 0.29
C ALA A 85 -1.24 0.69 -0.81
N VAL A 86 0.03 0.27 -0.77
CA VAL A 86 1.05 0.65 -1.76
C VAL A 86 1.80 -0.60 -2.22
N ALA A 87 1.92 -0.76 -3.54
CA ALA A 87 2.62 -1.89 -4.16
C ALA A 87 3.59 -1.44 -5.26
N PHE A 88 4.68 -2.17 -5.44
CA PHE A 88 5.69 -1.89 -6.45
C PHE A 88 6.23 -3.19 -7.06
N GLY A 89 5.65 -3.59 -8.19
CA GLY A 89 5.90 -4.87 -8.86
C GLY A 89 6.74 -4.71 -10.13
N SER A 90 7.60 -5.68 -10.43
CA SER A 90 8.38 -5.69 -11.67
C SER A 90 7.52 -6.02 -12.89
N VAL A 91 7.65 -5.25 -13.96
CA VAL A 91 6.96 -5.46 -15.24
C VAL A 91 7.95 -5.24 -16.38
N GLY A 92 8.26 -6.30 -17.14
CA GLY A 92 9.26 -6.24 -18.22
C GLY A 92 10.63 -5.78 -17.69
N ARG A 93 11.10 -4.62 -18.16
CA ARG A 93 12.36 -3.99 -17.71
C ARG A 93 12.17 -2.88 -16.67
N GLY A 94 10.94 -2.62 -16.27
CA GLY A 94 10.58 -1.55 -15.35
C GLY A 94 9.72 -2.06 -14.20
N TYR A 95 9.00 -1.13 -13.61
CA TYR A 95 8.14 -1.38 -12.46
C TYR A 95 6.79 -0.71 -12.65
N LEU A 96 5.77 -1.29 -12.02
CA LEU A 96 4.45 -0.70 -11.86
C LEU A 96 4.26 -0.36 -10.38
N GLY A 97 3.98 0.91 -10.11
CA GLY A 97 3.57 1.40 -8.79
C GLY A 97 2.06 1.50 -8.68
N TRP A 98 1.53 1.08 -7.55
CA TRP A 98 0.16 1.37 -7.11
C TRP A 98 0.21 2.12 -5.80
N ILE A 99 -0.49 3.26 -5.74
CA ILE A 99 -0.79 3.97 -4.52
C ILE A 99 -2.31 4.07 -4.48
N GLY A 100 -2.93 3.38 -3.52
CA GLY A 100 -4.38 3.28 -3.44
C GLY A 100 -5.07 4.52 -2.90
N ASP A 101 -4.30 5.53 -2.49
CA ASP A 101 -4.79 6.75 -1.86
C ASP A 101 -5.82 7.47 -2.72
N VAL A 102 -6.95 7.80 -2.09
CA VAL A 102 -8.07 8.50 -2.71
C VAL A 102 -8.12 9.97 -2.31
N ASN A 103 -7.42 10.35 -1.24
CA ASN A 103 -7.49 11.68 -0.65
C ASN A 103 -6.29 12.58 -0.96
N SER A 104 -5.23 12.06 -1.58
CA SER A 104 -3.97 12.80 -1.77
C SER A 104 -3.39 13.25 -0.41
N GLU A 105 -3.24 12.31 0.51
CA GLU A 105 -2.68 12.57 1.84
C GLU A 105 -1.21 13.01 1.72
N GLU A 106 -0.85 14.16 2.28
CA GLU A 106 0.50 14.73 2.17
C GLU A 106 1.59 13.79 2.74
N GLU A 107 1.26 12.91 3.70
CA GLU A 107 2.22 11.95 4.25
C GLU A 107 2.73 10.92 3.22
N LEU A 108 2.04 10.80 2.08
CA LEU A 108 2.43 9.93 0.97
C LEU A 108 3.36 10.60 -0.03
N ASP A 109 3.62 11.91 0.05
CA ASP A 109 4.56 12.62 -0.84
C ASP A 109 5.92 11.90 -0.96
N PRO A 110 6.56 11.47 0.15
CA PRO A 110 7.79 10.68 0.09
C PRO A 110 7.62 9.35 -0.65
N VAL A 111 6.44 8.73 -0.57
CA VAL A 111 6.12 7.46 -1.22
C VAL A 111 5.95 7.65 -2.73
N TYR A 112 5.27 8.70 -3.18
CA TYR A 112 5.16 9.03 -4.60
C TYR A 112 6.55 9.22 -5.22
N LEU A 113 7.41 10.03 -4.60
CA LEU A 113 8.77 10.29 -5.07
C LEU A 113 9.62 9.02 -5.08
N ALA A 114 9.52 8.20 -4.03
CA ALA A 114 10.18 6.91 -3.92
C ALA A 114 9.85 5.97 -5.09
N LEU A 115 8.56 5.82 -5.45
CA LEU A 115 8.15 4.93 -6.54
C LEU A 115 8.58 5.46 -7.92
N LEU A 116 8.77 6.77 -8.05
CA LEU A 116 9.29 7.41 -9.25
C LEU A 116 10.83 7.38 -9.33
N GLY A 117 11.51 6.89 -8.30
CA GLY A 117 12.98 6.90 -8.21
C GLY A 117 13.55 8.31 -8.03
N LEU A 118 12.75 9.25 -7.54
CA LEU A 118 13.17 10.62 -7.26
C LEU A 118 13.65 10.75 -5.81
N PRO A 119 14.66 11.60 -5.55
CA PRO A 119 15.03 11.91 -4.18
C PRO A 119 13.87 12.62 -3.48
N VAL A 120 13.62 12.27 -2.23
CA VAL A 120 12.79 13.11 -1.36
C VAL A 120 13.65 14.31 -0.98
N VAL A 121 13.34 15.45 -1.58
CA VAL A 121 14.01 16.71 -1.27
C VAL A 121 13.40 17.25 0.04
N GLY A 122 13.98 16.87 1.17
CA GLY A 122 13.96 17.69 2.40
C GLY A 122 15.25 18.51 2.43
N GLY A 123 15.27 19.81 2.75
CA GLY A 123 14.54 20.46 3.83
C GLY A 123 15.51 20.62 4.99
#